data_AF-A0A315AFG8-F1
#
_entry.id   AF-A0A315AFG8-F1
#
_cell.length_a   1.000
_cell.length_b   1.000
_cell.length_c   1.000
_cell.angle_alpha   90.00
_cell.angle_beta   90.00
_cell.angle_gamma   90.00
#
_symmetry.space_group_name_H-M   'P 1'
#
loop_
_entity.id
_entity.type
_entity.pdbx_description
1 polymer ?
#
loop_
_entity_poly.entity_id
_entity_poly.type
_entity_poly.pdbx_seq_one_letter_code
_entity_poly.pdbx_strand_id
1 'polypeptide(L)'
;MGKRKENPKEAIEVLPIDMDDGVDVRHGGLGLHQLGVAATHCKLEPMVANFMKVLCSQEIYKYALMEMGYDPPELPMGMLSDAHLKRCEEVLQKFVETLKSMKDTGPKAEAVWSDFSQRWFTLMHSTGLLSSRTFRNLQIMLQLHSRLFGT
;
A
#
# COMPACT_ATOMS: atom_id res chain seq x y z
N MET A 1 31.36 7.90 39.99
CA MET A 1 31.14 8.34 38.60
C MET A 1 30.58 7.18 37.79
N GLY A 2 29.27 7.08 37.65
CA GLY A 2 28.61 6.07 36.82
C GLY A 2 28.66 6.50 35.36
N LYS A 3 29.34 5.73 34.50
CA LYS A 3 29.32 5.97 33.06
C LYS A 3 27.95 5.57 32.51
N ARG A 4 27.17 6.54 32.03
CA ARG A 4 26.02 6.26 31.15
C ARG A 4 26.56 5.56 29.91
N LYS A 5 26.12 4.32 29.68
CA LYS A 5 26.24 3.67 28.37
C LYS A 5 25.29 4.42 27.44
N GLU A 6 25.86 5.22 26.55
CA GLU A 6 25.15 5.76 25.41
C GLU A 6 24.91 4.59 24.45
N ASN A 7 23.67 4.12 24.37
CA ASN A 7 23.30 3.10 23.40
C ASN A 7 23.53 3.69 21.99
N PRO A 8 24.15 2.94 21.06
CA PRO A 8 24.29 3.41 19.70
C PRO A 8 22.89 3.67 19.14
N LYS A 9 22.64 4.92 18.73
CA LYS A 9 21.45 5.29 17.96
C LYS A 9 21.47 4.41 16.71
N GLU A 10 20.52 3.50 16.58
CA GLU A 10 20.35 2.71 15.36
C GLU A 10 20.31 3.69 14.18
N ALA A 11 21.18 3.45 13.20
CA ALA A 11 21.18 4.22 11.98
C ALA A 11 19.81 4.03 11.32
N ILE A 12 19.07 5.13 11.15
CA ILE A 12 17.85 5.13 10.36
C ILE A 12 18.30 4.88 8.92
N GLU A 13 18.26 3.61 8.50
CA GLU A 13 18.53 3.22 7.13
C GLU A 13 17.36 3.75 6.28
N VAL A 14 17.63 4.79 5.50
CA VAL A 14 16.64 5.34 4.56
C VAL A 14 16.45 4.29 3.47
N LEU A 15 15.31 3.61 3.47
CA LEU A 15 14.95 2.68 2.39
C LEU A 15 14.58 3.51 1.15
N PRO A 16 15.35 3.44 0.05
CA PRO A 16 15.02 4.18 -1.16
C PRO A 16 13.72 3.64 -1.75
N ILE A 17 12.90 4.57 -2.23
CA ILE A 17 11.68 4.26 -2.97
C ILE A 17 12.02 4.34 -4.45
N ASP A 18 11.95 3.20 -5.13
CA ASP A 18 12.34 3.10 -6.53
C ASP A 18 11.13 3.41 -7.41
N MET A 19 11.11 4.62 -7.95
CA MET A 19 10.07 5.11 -8.87
C MET A 19 10.50 4.82 -10.32
N ASP A 20 9.53 4.48 -11.16
CA ASP A 20 9.72 4.36 -12.60
C ASP A 20 9.74 5.75 -13.28
N ASP A 21 10.30 5.86 -14.47
CA ASP A 21 10.33 7.10 -15.27
C ASP A 21 9.00 7.39 -16.00
N GLY A 22 7.98 6.57 -15.71
CA GLY A 22 6.64 6.66 -16.26
C GLY A 22 5.88 7.93 -15.88
N VAL A 23 4.84 8.22 -16.67
CA VAL A 23 3.91 9.32 -16.38
C VAL A 23 3.05 8.92 -15.18
N ASP A 24 2.91 9.82 -14.22
CA ASP A 24 1.91 9.67 -13.14
C ASP A 24 0.56 9.38 -13.78
N VAL A 25 0.07 8.15 -13.61
CA VAL A 25 -1.18 7.69 -14.22
C VAL A 25 -2.37 8.55 -13.83
N ARG A 26 -2.27 9.35 -12.75
CA ARG A 26 -3.26 10.36 -12.34
C ARG A 26 -3.35 11.55 -13.30
N HIS A 27 -2.31 11.78 -14.10
CA HIS A 27 -2.20 12.88 -15.06
C HIS A 27 -2.33 12.34 -16.48
N GLY A 28 -3.55 12.44 -17.04
CA GLY A 28 -3.80 12.12 -18.45
C GLY A 28 -5.02 11.23 -18.73
N GLY A 29 -5.69 10.71 -17.68
CA GLY A 29 -6.97 10.02 -17.82
C GLY A 29 -8.14 10.94 -18.11
N LEU A 30 -9.22 10.39 -18.66
CA LEU A 30 -10.50 11.09 -18.76
C LEU A 30 -11.07 11.28 -17.34
N GLY A 31 -11.41 12.51 -16.98
CA GLY A 31 -12.09 12.80 -15.71
C GLY A 31 -13.47 12.14 -15.66
N LEU A 32 -14.08 12.02 -14.47
CA LEU A 32 -15.35 11.30 -14.28
C LEU A 32 -16.46 11.80 -15.22
N HIS A 33 -16.52 13.11 -15.46
CA HIS A 33 -17.48 13.72 -16.39
C HIS A 33 -17.21 13.32 -17.85
N GLN A 34 -15.94 13.31 -18.25
CA GLN A 34 -15.54 12.91 -19.61
C GLN A 34 -15.75 11.41 -19.84
N LEU A 35 -15.54 10.56 -18.83
CA LEU A 35 -15.89 9.14 -18.87
C LEU A 35 -17.40 8.94 -19.03
N GLY A 36 -18.22 9.81 -18.42
CA GLY A 36 -19.67 9.85 -18.64
C GLY A 36 -20.04 10.10 -20.10
N VAL A 37 -19.44 11.13 -20.71
CA VAL A 37 -19.63 11.46 -22.14
C VAL A 37 -19.13 10.32 -23.04
N ALA A 38 -17.97 9.74 -22.73
CA ALA A 38 -17.44 8.60 -23.50
C ALA A 38 -18.37 7.39 -23.43
N ALA A 39 -18.91 7.08 -22.25
CA ALA A 39 -19.85 5.96 -22.08
C ALA A 39 -21.15 6.16 -22.85
N THR A 40 -21.65 7.40 -23.00
CA THR A 40 -22.87 7.67 -23.79
C THR A 40 -22.66 7.63 -25.29
N HIS A 41 -21.42 7.87 -25.76
CA HIS A 41 -21.10 7.90 -27.20
C HIS A 41 -20.39 6.64 -27.71
N CYS A 42 -20.07 5.68 -26.84
CA CYS A 42 -19.45 4.43 -27.25
C CYS A 42 -20.48 3.47 -27.89
N LYS A 43 -19.99 2.52 -28.70
CA LYS A 43 -20.81 1.50 -29.37
C LYS A 43 -21.11 0.28 -28.47
N LEU A 44 -20.76 0.35 -27.19
CA LEU A 44 -21.01 -0.72 -26.23
C LEU A 44 -22.45 -0.67 -25.73
N GLU A 45 -22.96 -1.81 -25.28
CA GLU A 45 -24.23 -1.85 -24.58
C GLU A 45 -24.17 -0.92 -23.35
N PRO A 46 -25.23 -0.15 -23.03
CA PRO A 46 -25.23 0.78 -21.90
C PRO A 46 -24.78 0.17 -20.57
N MET A 47 -25.11 -1.09 -20.29
CA MET A 47 -24.65 -1.79 -19.07
C MET A 47 -23.12 -1.95 -19.07
N VAL A 48 -22.56 -2.46 -20.18
CA VAL A 48 -21.12 -2.66 -20.35
C VAL A 48 -20.37 -1.32 -20.37
N ALA A 49 -20.92 -0.30 -21.03
CA ALA A 49 -20.36 1.05 -21.06
C ALA A 49 -20.28 1.67 -19.66
N ASN A 50 -21.35 1.56 -18.87
CA ASN A 50 -21.38 2.04 -17.50
C ASN A 50 -20.45 1.24 -16.58
N PHE A 51 -20.35 -0.07 -16.79
CA PHE A 51 -19.41 -0.91 -16.05
C PHE A 51 -17.96 -0.49 -16.33
N MET A 52 -17.61 -0.33 -17.61
CA MET A 52 -16.27 0.11 -18.02
C MET A 52 -15.95 1.52 -17.51
N LYS A 53 -16.94 2.42 -17.51
CA LYS A 53 -16.82 3.77 -16.93
C LYS A 53 -16.38 3.72 -15.46
N VAL A 54 -16.93 2.79 -14.67
CA VAL A 54 -16.56 2.63 -13.26
C VAL A 54 -15.17 2.02 -13.13
N LEU A 55 -14.89 0.93 -13.87
CA LEU A 55 -13.59 0.24 -13.81
C LEU A 55 -12.41 1.07 -14.30
N CYS A 56 -12.62 1.97 -15.25
CA CYS A 56 -11.55 2.81 -15.80
C CYS A 56 -11.45 4.18 -15.13
N SER A 57 -12.25 4.44 -14.09
CA SER A 57 -12.21 5.72 -13.38
C SER A 57 -11.02 5.80 -12.44
N GLN A 58 -9.95 6.45 -12.89
CA GLN A 58 -8.76 6.71 -12.09
C GLN A 58 -9.08 7.49 -10.80
N GLU A 59 -10.08 8.39 -10.83
CA GLU A 59 -10.52 9.14 -9.66
C GLU A 59 -11.00 8.21 -8.54
N ILE A 60 -11.74 7.14 -8.87
CA ILE A 60 -12.25 6.19 -7.87
C ILE A 60 -11.08 5.51 -7.15
N TYR A 61 -10.07 5.05 -7.89
CA TYR A 61 -8.89 4.41 -7.30
C TYR A 61 -8.05 5.40 -6.50
N LYS A 62 -7.87 6.63 -7.00
CA LYS A 62 -7.18 7.70 -6.26
C LYS A 62 -7.87 7.99 -4.93
N TYR A 63 -9.19 8.16 -4.92
CA TYR A 63 -9.94 8.39 -3.69
C TYR A 63 -9.82 7.20 -2.72
N ALA A 64 -9.95 5.96 -3.22
CA ALA A 64 -9.81 4.77 -2.38
C ALA A 64 -8.40 4.65 -1.77
N LEU A 65 -7.34 4.89 -2.56
CA LEU A 65 -5.96 4.83 -2.09
C LEU A 65 -5.63 5.99 -1.14
N MET A 66 -6.15 7.19 -1.39
CA MET A 66 -6.01 8.33 -0.49
C MET A 66 -6.72 8.09 0.84
N GLU A 67 -7.93 7.51 0.83
CA GLU A 67 -8.67 7.15 2.04
C GLU A 67 -7.94 6.09 2.86
N MET A 68 -7.29 5.12 2.20
CA MET A 68 -6.41 4.14 2.84
C MET A 68 -5.06 4.73 3.26
N GLY A 69 -4.75 5.96 2.84
CA GLY A 69 -3.52 6.68 3.16
C GLY A 69 -2.29 6.20 2.38
N TYR A 70 -2.46 5.56 1.21
CA TYR A 70 -1.36 4.98 0.42
C TYR A 70 -0.91 5.82 -0.79
N ASP A 71 -1.71 6.76 -1.30
CA ASP A 71 -1.38 7.54 -2.52
C ASP A 71 -1.29 9.06 -2.23
N PRO A 72 -0.25 9.53 -1.52
CA PRO A 72 0.01 10.95 -1.37
C PRO A 72 0.27 11.62 -2.74
N PRO A 73 -0.05 12.92 -2.86
CA PRO A 73 0.18 13.65 -4.11
C PRO A 73 1.67 13.70 -4.49
N GLU A 74 2.59 13.74 -3.54
CA GLU A 74 4.03 13.85 -3.76
C GLU A 74 4.67 12.54 -4.27
N LEU A 75 4.06 11.40 -3.97
CA LEU A 75 4.60 10.10 -4.28
C LEU A 75 3.44 9.20 -4.75
N PRO A 76 3.14 9.15 -6.06
CA PRO A 76 2.08 8.32 -6.59
C PRO A 76 2.42 6.84 -6.53
N MET A 77 1.51 6.04 -6.00
CA MET A 77 1.62 4.58 -6.01
C MET A 77 1.74 4.01 -7.42
N GLY A 78 1.08 4.65 -8.39
CA GLY A 78 1.09 4.20 -9.79
C GLY A 78 2.42 4.40 -10.53
N MET A 79 3.41 5.02 -9.89
CA MET A 79 4.76 5.19 -10.44
C MET A 79 5.81 4.36 -9.71
N LEU A 80 5.43 3.49 -8.78
CA LEU A 80 6.37 2.55 -8.18
C LEU A 80 6.86 1.57 -9.25
N SER A 81 8.18 1.37 -9.31
CA SER A 81 8.77 0.38 -10.21
C SER A 81 8.37 -1.04 -9.79
N ASP A 82 8.33 -1.97 -10.75
CA ASP A 82 8.10 -3.40 -10.47
C ASP A 82 9.12 -3.96 -9.47
N ALA A 83 10.37 -3.49 -9.52
CA ALA A 83 11.40 -3.86 -8.58
C ALA A 83 11.06 -3.43 -7.14
N HIS A 84 10.49 -2.23 -6.97
CA HIS A 84 10.00 -1.76 -5.67
C HIS A 84 8.81 -2.58 -5.18
N LEU A 85 7.84 -2.86 -6.04
CA LEU A 85 6.67 -3.67 -5.70
C LEU A 85 7.07 -5.09 -5.27
N LYS A 86 8.04 -5.69 -5.96
CA LYS A 86 8.60 -6.98 -5.59
C LYS A 86 9.28 -6.95 -4.21
N ARG A 87 10.01 -5.89 -3.90
CA ARG A 87 10.62 -5.70 -2.56
C ARG A 87 9.54 -5.61 -1.47
N CYS A 88 8.46 -4.88 -1.72
CA CYS A 88 7.32 -4.80 -0.80
C CYS A 88 6.68 -6.19 -0.58
N GLU A 89 6.49 -6.97 -1.65
CA GLU A 89 6.00 -8.34 -1.57
C GLU A 89 6.91 -9.24 -0.71
N GLU A 90 8.22 -9.20 -0.94
CA GLU A 90 9.20 -9.97 -0.17
C GLU A 90 9.16 -9.64 1.33
N VAL A 91 8.99 -8.37 1.70
CA VAL A 91 8.83 -7.95 3.09
C VAL A 91 7.55 -8.49 3.71
N LEU A 92 6.43 -8.46 2.96
CA LEU A 92 5.16 -9.02 3.40
C LEU A 92 5.24 -10.54 3.59
N GLN A 93 5.88 -11.25 2.65
CA GLN A 93 6.08 -12.70 2.72
C GLN A 93 6.92 -13.09 3.94
N LYS A 94 8.06 -12.44 4.16
CA LYS A 94 8.91 -12.67 5.35
C LYS A 94 8.14 -12.46 6.66
N PHE A 95 7.27 -11.45 6.69
CA PHE A 95 6.42 -11.20 7.86
C PHE A 95 5.40 -12.32 8.07
N VAL A 96 4.72 -12.77 7.03
CA VAL A 96 3.77 -13.89 7.10
C VAL A 96 4.47 -15.18 7.56
N GLU A 97 5.66 -15.47 7.05
CA GLU A 97 6.47 -16.62 7.49
C GLU A 97 6.86 -16.52 8.97
N THR A 98 7.28 -15.33 9.40
CA THR A 98 7.61 -15.05 10.80
C THR A 98 6.39 -15.29 11.70
N LEU A 99 5.22 -14.78 11.32
CA LEU A 99 3.97 -15.01 12.05
C LEU A 99 3.59 -16.50 12.12
N LYS A 100 3.74 -17.25 11.04
CA LYS A 100 3.47 -18.69 11.00
C LYS A 100 4.40 -19.49 11.92
N SER A 101 5.66 -19.05 12.05
CA SER A 101 6.66 -19.70 12.90
C SER A 101 6.50 -19.35 14.39
N MET A 102 5.83 -18.25 14.72
CA MET A 102 5.59 -17.83 16.10
C MET A 102 4.53 -18.69 16.78
N LYS A 103 4.91 -19.33 17.88
CA LYS A 103 3.99 -20.08 18.76
C LYS A 103 3.44 -19.24 19.93
N ASP A 104 4.06 -18.10 20.23
CA ASP A 104 3.74 -17.27 21.39
C ASP A 104 2.96 -16.00 21.02
N THR A 105 1.79 -15.82 21.65
CA THR A 105 1.04 -14.56 21.71
C THR A 105 1.46 -13.78 22.95
N GLY A 106 2.20 -12.67 22.76
CA GLY A 106 2.71 -11.86 23.88
C GLY A 106 3.61 -10.70 23.42
N PRO A 107 4.43 -10.12 24.31
CA PRO A 107 5.28 -8.95 24.01
C PRO A 107 6.25 -9.15 22.83
N LYS A 108 6.66 -10.40 22.58
CA LYS A 108 7.49 -10.75 21.42
C LYS A 108 6.74 -10.58 20.10
N ALA A 109 5.44 -10.89 20.06
CA ALA A 109 4.62 -10.71 18.87
C ALA A 109 4.47 -9.22 18.58
N GLU A 110 4.21 -8.43 19.61
CA GLU A 110 4.10 -6.96 19.50
C GLU A 110 5.40 -6.34 18.96
N ALA A 111 6.56 -6.83 19.39
CA ALA A 111 7.86 -6.39 18.85
C ALA A 111 8.02 -6.71 17.35
N VAL A 112 7.66 -7.93 16.92
CA VAL A 112 7.70 -8.33 15.50
C VAL A 112 6.74 -7.49 14.65
N TRP A 113 5.53 -7.25 15.17
CA TRP A 113 4.57 -6.36 14.52
C TRP A 113 5.07 -4.93 14.41
N SER A 114 5.71 -4.42 15.46
CA SER A 114 6.29 -3.06 15.49
C SER A 114 7.39 -2.92 14.43
N ASP A 115 8.35 -3.85 14.40
CA ASP A 115 9.44 -3.86 13.42
C ASP A 115 8.90 -3.97 11.98
N PHE A 116 7.95 -4.88 11.72
CA PHE A 116 7.30 -4.99 10.42
C PHE A 116 6.60 -3.68 10.03
N SER A 117 5.81 -3.10 10.94
CA SER A 117 5.05 -1.89 10.64
C SER A 117 5.96 -0.71 10.30
N GLN A 118 7.07 -0.53 11.02
CA GLN A 118 8.05 0.51 10.73
C GLN A 118 8.65 0.32 9.33
N ARG A 119 9.06 -0.91 8.97
CA ARG A 119 9.59 -1.22 7.64
C ARG A 119 8.54 -1.04 6.54
N TRP A 120 7.31 -1.50 6.79
CA TRP A 120 6.21 -1.41 5.85
C TRP A 120 5.86 0.04 5.53
N PHE A 121 5.73 0.90 6.53
CA PHE A 121 5.41 2.32 6.31
C PHE A 121 6.58 3.14 5.74
N THR A 122 7.81 2.62 5.85
CA THR A 122 8.96 3.22 5.16
C THR A 122 9.00 2.83 3.68
N LEU A 123 8.66 1.58 3.36
CA LEU A 123 8.65 1.06 1.97
C LEU A 123 7.41 1.49 1.19
N MET A 124 6.25 1.37 1.81
CA MET A 124 4.96 1.81 1.29
C MET A 124 4.68 3.17 1.90
N HIS A 125 4.86 4.21 1.10
CA HIS A 125 4.75 5.60 1.50
C HIS A 125 3.32 5.95 1.92
N SER A 126 3.00 5.68 3.17
CA SER A 126 1.69 5.97 3.72
C SER A 126 1.71 7.28 4.50
N THR A 127 0.70 8.13 4.28
CA THR A 127 0.45 9.32 5.11
C THR A 127 -0.13 8.97 6.47
N GLY A 128 -0.53 7.71 6.67
CA GLY A 128 -1.03 7.21 7.94
C GLY A 128 0.09 6.85 8.90
N LEU A 129 0.50 7.79 9.76
CA LEU A 129 1.21 7.47 11.01
C LEU A 129 0.47 6.34 11.72
N LEU A 130 1.16 5.23 11.99
CA LEU A 130 0.82 4.09 12.87
C LEU A 130 -0.50 4.25 13.64
N SER A 131 -1.62 4.25 12.92
CA SER A 131 -2.92 4.41 13.52
C SER A 131 -3.42 3.02 13.83
N SER A 132 -4.13 2.85 14.95
CA SER A 132 -4.84 1.60 15.25
C SER A 132 -5.80 1.17 14.13
N ARG A 133 -6.17 2.11 13.23
CA ARG A 133 -6.89 1.85 11.98
C ARG A 133 -6.01 1.17 10.93
N THR A 134 -4.79 1.62 10.71
CA THR A 134 -3.86 1.03 9.75
C THR A 134 -3.47 -0.40 10.13
N PHE A 135 -3.33 -0.66 11.43
CA PHE A 135 -3.11 -2.00 11.97
C PHE A 135 -4.30 -2.95 11.68
N ARG A 136 -5.52 -2.46 11.88
CA ARG A 136 -6.75 -3.17 11.48
C ARG A 136 -6.85 -3.36 9.97
N ASN A 137 -6.46 -2.37 9.18
CA ASN A 137 -6.51 -2.43 7.73
C ASN A 137 -5.49 -3.42 7.14
N LEU A 138 -4.27 -3.48 7.69
CA LEU A 138 -3.27 -4.50 7.36
C LEU A 138 -3.74 -5.90 7.75
N GLN A 139 -4.33 -6.04 8.93
CA GLN A 139 -4.97 -7.30 9.36
C GLN A 139 -6.08 -7.71 8.38
N ILE A 140 -6.93 -6.77 7.96
CA ILE A 140 -8.00 -7.02 6.99
C ILE A 140 -7.42 -7.37 5.60
N MET A 141 -6.36 -6.69 5.15
CA MET A 141 -5.69 -6.99 3.88
C MET A 141 -5.05 -8.38 3.89
N LEU A 142 -4.36 -8.76 4.96
CA LEU A 142 -3.80 -10.12 5.14
C LEU A 142 -4.89 -11.20 5.22
N GLN A 143 -6.02 -10.89 5.87
CA GLN A 143 -7.19 -11.78 5.94
C GLN A 143 -7.90 -11.92 4.58
N LEU A 144 -8.04 -10.82 3.82
CA LEU A 144 -8.60 -10.83 2.47
C LEU A 144 -7.68 -11.57 1.50
N HIS A 145 -6.37 -11.33 1.56
CA HIS A 145 -5.38 -12.07 0.76
C HIS A 145 -5.43 -13.57 1.05
N SER A 146 -5.45 -13.97 2.33
CA SER A 146 -5.59 -15.39 2.72
C SER A 146 -6.94 -16.01 2.30
N ARG A 147 -8.02 -15.22 2.18
CA ARG A 147 -9.34 -15.70 1.76
C ARG A 147 -9.52 -15.75 0.25
N LEU A 148 -8.92 -14.82 -0.48
CA LEU A 148 -9.05 -14.70 -1.94
C LEU A 148 -8.01 -15.55 -2.68
N PHE A 149 -6.82 -15.70 -2.10
CA PHE A 149 -5.70 -16.47 -2.65
C PHE A 149 -5.36 -17.69 -1.78
N GLY A 150 -6.34 -18.17 -1.00
CA GLY A 150 -6.17 -19.33 -0.14
C GLY A 150 -5.63 -20.53 -0.92
N THR A 151 -4.50 -21.06 -0.45
CA THR A 151 -4.14 -22.48 -0.56
C THR A 151 -5.28 -23.36 -0.07
#